data_AF-A0A924MGE1-F1
#
_entry.id   AF-A0A924MGE1-F1
#
_cell.length_a   1.000
_cell.length_b   1.000
_cell.length_c   1.000
_cell.angle_alpha   90.00
_cell.angle_beta   90.00
_cell.angle_gamma   90.00
#
_symmetry.space_group_name_H-M   'P 1'
#
loop_
_entity.id
_entity.type
_entity.pdbx_description
1 polymer ?
#
loop_
_entity_poly.entity_id
_entity_poly.type
_entity_poly.pdbx_seq_one_letter_code
_entity_poly.pdbx_strand_id
1 'polypeptide(L)'
;MQKLAPIALFVYNRPDHTRRTLKFLQANYLAEESRLYIFADAAKSISDEENVNQVLEIIKTAEGLKNVKIIQQKKNLGLAQSIINGVSELIETDRKVI
;
A
#
# COMPACT_ATOMS: atom_id res chain seq x y z
N MET A 1 21.43 -10.64 2.37
CA MET A 1 20.47 -10.99 1.30
C MET A 1 19.05 -10.80 1.84
N GLN A 2 18.24 -9.91 1.26
CA GLN A 2 16.82 -9.78 1.63
C GLN A 2 16.05 -11.02 1.13
N LYS A 3 15.66 -11.91 2.04
CA LYS A 3 15.10 -13.23 1.69
C LYS A 3 13.68 -13.12 1.12
N LEU A 4 12.84 -12.28 1.72
CA LEU A 4 11.43 -12.09 1.32
C LEU A 4 11.26 -10.91 0.36
N ALA A 5 10.37 -11.08 -0.62
CA ALA A 5 9.96 -10.01 -1.50
C ALA A 5 9.13 -8.98 -0.72
N PRO A 6 9.29 -7.68 -0.98
CA PRO A 6 8.36 -6.68 -0.48
C PRO A 6 6.97 -6.89 -1.10
N ILE A 7 5.93 -6.56 -0.35
CA ILE A 7 4.55 -6.58 -0.79
C ILE A 7 4.15 -5.16 -1.19
N ALA A 8 3.58 -4.99 -2.39
CA ALA A 8 3.06 -3.71 -2.86
C ALA A 8 1.53 -3.69 -2.77
N LEU A 9 0.99 -2.77 -1.98
CA LEU A 9 -0.46 -2.57 -1.82
C LEU A 9 -0.87 -1.21 -2.39
N PHE A 10 -1.73 -1.23 -3.41
CA PHE A 10 -2.26 -0.01 -4.02
C PHE A 10 -3.67 0.26 -3.47
N VAL A 11 -3.89 1.45 -2.89
CA VAL A 11 -5.14 1.85 -2.24
C VAL A 11 -5.65 3.19 -2.76
N TYR A 12 -6.97 3.38 -2.72
CA TYR A 12 -7.63 4.61 -3.13
C TYR A 12 -8.82 4.96 -2.21
N ASN A 13 -10.07 4.74 -2.65
CA ASN A 13 -11.29 5.19 -1.97
C ASN A 13 -12.13 4.04 -1.37
N ARG A 14 -11.50 2.92 -0.99
CA ARG A 14 -12.18 1.70 -0.52
C ARG A 14 -11.78 1.32 0.90
N PRO A 15 -12.22 2.07 1.94
CA PRO A 15 -11.77 1.89 3.32
C PRO A 15 -12.03 0.47 3.86
N ASP A 16 -13.23 -0.08 3.66
CA ASP A 16 -13.55 -1.42 4.17
C ASP A 16 -12.72 -2.54 3.53
N HIS A 17 -12.46 -2.43 2.23
CA HIS A 17 -11.60 -3.38 1.54
C HIS A 17 -10.15 -3.26 2.03
N THR A 18 -9.63 -2.04 2.15
CA THR A 18 -8.27 -1.81 2.68
C THR A 18 -8.12 -2.37 4.08
N ARG A 19 -9.08 -2.12 4.98
CA ARG A 19 -9.06 -2.65 6.35
C ARG A 19 -9.05 -4.18 6.38
N ARG A 20 -9.91 -4.83 5.58
CA ARG A 20 -9.96 -6.29 5.50
C ARG A 20 -8.66 -6.86 4.95
N THR A 21 -8.13 -6.28 3.87
CA THR A 21 -6.87 -6.73 3.26
C THR A 21 -5.72 -6.63 4.24
N LEU A 22 -5.56 -5.50 4.95
CA LEU A 22 -4.51 -5.33 5.96
C LEU A 22 -4.64 -6.37 7.08
N LYS A 23 -5.85 -6.59 7.59
CA LYS A 23 -6.11 -7.59 8.64
C LYS A 23 -5.68 -9.00 8.22
N PHE A 24 -6.00 -9.42 7.00
CA PHE A 24 -5.59 -10.73 6.50
C PHE A 24 -4.09 -10.80 6.19
N LEU A 25 -3.52 -9.72 5.67
CA LEU A 25 -2.10 -9.63 5.37
C LEU A 25 -1.25 -9.74 6.64
N GLN A 26 -1.69 -9.13 7.74
CA GLN A 26 -1.09 -9.25 9.07
C GLN A 26 -1.21 -10.66 9.66
N ALA A 27 -2.26 -11.40 9.33
CA ALA A 27 -2.47 -12.76 9.81
C ALA A 27 -1.74 -13.83 8.99
N ASN A 28 -1.05 -13.45 7.91
CA ASN A 28 -0.35 -14.40 7.05
C ASN A 28 0.94 -14.92 7.70
N TYR A 29 1.29 -16.16 7.35
CA TYR A 29 2.58 -16.73 7.68
C TYR A 29 3.71 -15.85 7.10
N LEU A 30 4.67 -15.45 7.94
CA LEU A 30 5.77 -14.51 7.64
C LEU A 30 5.38 -13.02 7.53
N ALA A 31 4.20 -12.61 8.01
CA ALA A 31 3.83 -11.19 8.04
C ALA A 31 4.87 -10.34 8.79
N GLU A 32 5.31 -10.80 9.98
CA GLU A 32 6.31 -10.12 10.81
C GLU A 32 7.69 -9.97 10.15
N GLU A 33 8.00 -10.78 9.14
CA GLU A 33 9.25 -10.71 8.38
C GLU A 33 9.10 -9.97 7.04
N SER A 34 7.86 -9.70 6.63
CA SER A 34 7.51 -9.11 5.34
C SER A 34 7.50 -7.58 5.42
N ARG A 35 7.94 -6.95 4.34
CA ARG A 35 7.89 -5.48 4.19
C ARG A 35 6.69 -5.11 3.33
N LEU A 36 5.90 -4.14 3.79
CA LEU A 36 4.73 -3.66 3.08
C LEU A 36 4.97 -2.23 2.57
N TYR A 37 4.71 -2.02 1.29
CA TYR A 37 4.72 -0.71 0.65
C TYR A 37 3.30 -0.38 0.24
N ILE A 38 2.72 0.65 0.85
CA ILE A 38 1.35 1.07 0.59
C ILE A 38 1.39 2.33 -0.27
N PHE A 39 0.93 2.23 -1.50
CA PHE A 39 0.80 3.35 -2.43
C PHE A 39 -0.64 3.87 -2.37
N ALA A 40 -0.81 5.12 -1.93
CA ALA A 40 -2.10 5.77 -1.80
C ALA A 40 -2.19 6.97 -2.74
N ASP A 41 -3.14 6.93 -3.67
CA ASP A 41 -3.39 8.03 -4.60
C ASP A 41 -4.25 9.13 -3.95
N ALA A 42 -4.02 10.39 -4.33
CA ALA A 42 -4.88 11.49 -3.91
C ALA A 42 -6.29 11.37 -4.49
N ALA A 43 -7.28 11.94 -3.81
CA ALA A 43 -8.66 12.01 -4.30
C ALA A 43 -8.73 12.70 -5.67
N LYS A 44 -9.47 12.09 -6.61
CA LYS A 44 -9.76 12.67 -7.93
C LYS A 44 -10.92 13.66 -7.87
N SER A 45 -11.81 13.48 -6.91
CA SER A 45 -13.05 14.24 -6.75
C SER A 45 -13.33 14.53 -5.28
N ILE A 46 -14.10 15.57 -5.00
CA ILE A 46 -14.51 15.93 -3.63
C ILE A 46 -15.30 14.77 -2.99
N SER A 47 -16.11 14.05 -3.76
CA SER A 47 -16.85 12.88 -3.28
C SER A 47 -15.95 11.71 -2.87
N ASP A 48 -14.72 11.66 -3.36
CA ASP A 48 -13.74 10.63 -2.96
C ASP A 48 -12.93 11.04 -1.72
N GLU A 49 -12.87 12.33 -1.37
CA GLU A 49 -11.99 12.84 -0.30
C GLU A 49 -12.27 12.16 1.04
N GLU A 50 -13.55 12.00 1.41
CA GLU A 50 -13.91 11.36 2.67
C GLU A 50 -13.41 9.90 2.74
N ASN A 51 -13.66 9.13 1.68
CA ASN A 51 -13.24 7.73 1.61
C ASN A 51 -11.72 7.58 1.53
N VAL A 52 -11.04 8.47 0.79
CA VAL A 52 -9.57 8.49 0.70
C VAL A 52 -8.97 8.86 2.05
N ASN A 53 -9.52 9.83 2.76
CA ASN A 53 -9.07 10.19 4.12
C ASN A 53 -9.24 9.02 5.09
N GLN A 54 -10.38 8.32 5.06
CA GLN A 54 -10.57 7.11 5.87
C GLN A 54 -9.53 6.03 5.53
N VAL A 55 -9.23 5.82 4.24
CA VAL A 55 -8.15 4.91 3.82
C VAL A 55 -6.81 5.35 4.40
N LEU A 56 -6.48 6.64 4.35
CA LEU A 56 -5.24 7.18 4.91
C LEU A 56 -5.14 6.97 6.43
N GLU A 57 -6.24 7.08 7.16
CA GLU A 57 -6.27 6.76 8.59
C GLU A 57 -6.05 5.27 8.85
N ILE A 58 -6.72 4.40 8.09
CA ILE A 58 -6.59 2.94 8.22
C ILE A 58 -5.14 2.51 7.97
N ILE A 59 -4.51 2.97 6.88
CA ILE A 59 -3.14 2.53 6.53
C ILE A 59 -2.09 3.06 7.51
N LYS A 60 -2.33 4.19 8.18
CA LYS A 60 -1.43 4.71 9.24
C LYS A 60 -1.41 3.82 10.48
N THR A 61 -2.50 3.09 10.73
CA THR A 61 -2.61 2.12 11.83
C THR A 61 -2.14 0.71 11.45
N ALA A 62 -1.58 0.53 10.24
CA ALA A 62 -1.10 -0.77 9.79
C ALA A 62 0.20 -1.15 10.54
N GLU A 63 0.09 -2.14 11.42
CA GLU A 63 1.20 -2.70 12.20
C GLU A 63 1.35 -4.22 11.94
N GLY A 64 2.18 -4.94 12.69
CA GLY A 64 2.32 -6.40 12.57
C GLY A 64 3.11 -6.89 11.36
N LEU A 65 3.80 -5.98 10.66
CA LEU A 65 4.72 -6.26 9.57
C LEU A 65 6.12 -5.76 9.92
N LYS A 66 7.15 -6.34 9.29
CA LYS A 66 8.56 -5.97 9.54
C LYS A 66 8.80 -4.47 9.35
N ASN A 67 8.19 -3.91 8.31
CA ASN A 67 8.25 -2.50 7.99
C ASN A 67 7.05 -2.13 7.11
N VAL A 68 6.43 -0.99 7.39
CA VAL A 68 5.33 -0.44 6.59
C VAL A 68 5.77 0.93 6.07
N LYS A 69 5.95 1.06 4.75
CA LYS A 69 6.25 2.33 4.08
C LYS A 69 5.00 2.81 3.36
N ILE A 70 4.52 4.00 3.73
CA ILE A 70 3.36 4.63 3.09
C ILE A 70 3.87 5.68 2.10
N ILE A 71 3.45 5.55 0.84
CA ILE A 71 3.81 6.45 -0.26
C ILE A 71 2.52 7.12 -0.73
N GLN A 72 2.33 8.37 -0.33
CA GLN A 72 1.16 9.17 -0.70
C GLN A 72 1.48 9.99 -1.94
N GLN A 73 0.63 9.90 -2.96
CA GLN A 73 0.75 10.73 -4.15
C GLN A 73 0.09 12.08 -3.93
N LYS A 74 0.71 13.15 -4.45
CA LYS A 74 0.14 14.51 -4.39
C LYS A 74 -1.08 14.70 -5.30
N LYS A 75 -1.22 13.86 -6.31
CA LYS A 75 -2.31 13.88 -7.30
C LYS A 75 -2.75 12.46 -7.59
N ASN A 76 -3.98 12.29 -8.04
CA ASN A 76 -4.44 11.01 -8.57
C ASN A 76 -3.65 10.71 -9.86
N LEU A 77 -2.82 9.67 -9.83
CA LEU A 77 -2.06 9.24 -11.01
C LEU A 77 -2.85 8.24 -11.83
N GLY A 78 -3.82 7.56 -11.19
CA GLY A 78 -4.60 6.50 -11.78
C GLY A 78 -3.87 5.16 -11.67
N LEU A 79 -4.66 4.08 -11.60
CA LEU A 79 -4.18 2.75 -11.25
C LEU A 79 -2.97 2.29 -12.07
N ALA A 80 -3.01 2.43 -13.40
CA ALA A 80 -1.94 1.97 -14.27
C ALA A 80 -0.61 2.69 -13.98
N GLN A 81 -0.64 4.02 -13.85
CA GLN A 81 0.58 4.79 -13.59
C GLN A 81 1.11 4.53 -12.19
N SER A 82 0.23 4.40 -11.20
CA SER A 82 0.63 4.07 -9.83
C SER A 82 1.28 2.69 -9.74
N ILE A 83 0.74 1.68 -10.42
CA ILE A 83 1.34 0.34 -10.49
C ILE A 83 2.72 0.40 -11.17
N ILE A 84 2.83 1.03 -12.35
CA ILE A 84 4.11 1.11 -13.07
C ILE A 84 5.17 1.77 -12.20
N ASN A 85 4.87 2.94 -11.63
CA ASN A 85 5.84 3.68 -10.81
C ASN A 85 6.23 2.89 -9.54
N GLY A 86 5.24 2.35 -8.83
CA GLY A 86 5.49 1.64 -7.58
C GLY A 86 6.25 0.33 -7.78
N VAL A 87 5.90 -0.44 -8.82
CA VAL A 87 6.61 -1.68 -9.17
C VAL A 87 8.02 -1.36 -9.68
N SER A 88 8.20 -0.33 -10.51
CA SER A 88 9.54 0.09 -10.97
C SER A 88 10.46 0.46 -9.80
N GLU A 89 10.00 1.28 -8.85
CA GLU A 89 10.79 1.65 -7.66
C GLU A 89 11.21 0.41 -6.83
N LEU A 90 10.29 -0.55 -6.67
CA LEU A 90 10.55 -1.77 -5.91
C LEU A 90 11.46 -2.76 -6.66
N ILE A 91 11.33 -2.87 -7.98
CA ILE A 91 12.21 -3.72 -8.77
C ILE A 91 13.64 -3.17 -8.78
N GLU A 92 13.82 -1.85 -8.85
CA GLU A 92 15.16 -1.24 -8.76
C GLU A 92 15.82 -1.47 -7.40
N THR A 93 15.03 -1.40 -6.32
CA THR A 93 15.55 -1.52 -4.94
C THR A 93 15.72 -2.98 -4.49
N ASP A 94 14.73 -3.82 -4.75
CA ASP A 94 14.60 -5.16 -4.17
C ASP A 94 14.69 -6.30 -5.19
N ARG A 95 14.64 -5.99 -6.50
CA ARG A 95 14.66 -6.94 -7.64
C ARG A 95 13.50 -7.93 -7.70
N LYS A 96 12.54 -7.84 -6.78
CA LYS A 96 11.35 -8.69 -6.68
C LYS A 96 10.24 -7.93 -5.92
N VAL A 97 8.99 -8.26 -6.20
CA VAL A 97 7.80 -7.70 -5.53
C VAL A 97 6.65 -8.71 -5.62
N ILE A 98 5.77 -8.70 -4.62
CA ILE A 98 4.49 -9.45 -4.60
C ILE A 98 3.34 -8.45 -4.63
#